data_AF-A0A849WAY1-F1
#
_entry.id   AF-A0A849WAY1-F1
#
_cell.length_a   1.000
_cell.length_b   1.000
_cell.length_c   1.000
_cell.angle_alpha   90.00
_cell.angle_beta   90.00
_cell.angle_gamma   90.00
#
_symmetry.space_group_name_H-M   'P 1'
#
loop_
_entity.id
_entity.type
_entity.pdbx_description
1 polymer ?
#
loop_
_entity_poly.entity_id
_entity_poly.type
_entity_poly.pdbx_seq_one_letter_code
_entity_poly.pdbx_strand_id
1 'polypeptide(L)'
;MNLFQQARHGQQQEQTFLDTTAGILYGGHLLTLNSASENTFVLNTFNANSWLGAYQTSKASEPGGYWAWITGEAFSYSNWRSGEPNNSGGGEDVAEMYNSTYSGQWNDLGATNGRSYIIEYGIIISVPEPATFAMAALILVAVALGKRNR
;
A
#
# COMPACT_ATOMS: atom_id res chain seq x y z
N MET A 1 -18.76 24.82 -4.62
CA MET A 1 -17.79 25.41 -3.68
C MET A 1 -16.98 24.25 -3.12
N ASN A 2 -15.66 24.26 -3.35
CA ASN A 2 -14.81 23.07 -3.44
C ASN A 2 -14.49 22.48 -2.04
N LEU A 3 -14.70 21.18 -1.87
CA LEU A 3 -14.60 20.43 -0.60
C LEU A 3 -13.17 20.00 -0.23
N PHE A 4 -12.15 20.71 -0.71
CA PHE A 4 -10.73 20.38 -0.51
C PHE A 4 -9.97 21.38 0.37
N GLN A 5 -10.57 21.78 1.48
CA GLN A 5 -9.91 22.58 2.52
C GLN A 5 -10.32 22.06 3.89
N GLN A 6 -9.60 21.06 4.40
CA GLN A 6 -9.51 20.78 5.83
C GLN A 6 -8.22 20.01 6.14
N ALA A 7 -7.08 20.66 5.85
CA ALA A 7 -5.85 20.36 6.56
C ALA A 7 -6.03 20.83 8.01
N ARG A 8 -6.44 19.92 8.91
CA ARG A 8 -6.47 20.20 10.35
C ARG A 8 -5.05 20.18 10.89
N HIS A 9 -4.48 21.37 11.06
CA HIS A 9 -3.43 21.63 12.07
C HIS A 9 -4.02 21.35 13.46
N GLY A 10 -3.72 20.19 14.03
CA GLY A 10 -4.22 19.81 15.35
C GLY A 10 -3.53 18.55 15.87
N GLN A 11 -2.39 18.77 16.53
CA GLN A 11 -1.66 17.85 17.42
C GLN A 11 -0.91 16.68 16.76
N GLN A 12 0.40 16.69 16.98
CA GLN A 12 1.30 15.55 16.84
C GLN A 12 0.82 14.41 17.78
N GLN A 13 -0.15 13.61 17.35
CA GLN A 13 -0.38 12.29 17.93
C GLN A 13 0.54 11.32 17.20
N GLU A 14 1.30 10.55 17.95
CA GLU A 14 2.35 9.65 17.47
C GLU A 14 1.75 8.58 16.54
N GLN A 15 1.92 8.79 15.23
CA GLN A 15 1.40 7.89 14.18
C GLN A 15 2.34 6.68 14.05
N THR A 16 1.88 5.53 14.53
CA THR A 16 2.58 4.23 14.46
C THR A 16 2.16 3.47 13.20
N PHE A 17 2.90 2.43 12.82
CA PHE A 17 2.59 1.61 11.64
C PHE A 17 1.16 1.03 11.66
N LEU A 18 0.63 0.74 12.85
CA LEU A 18 -0.69 0.13 13.02
C LEU A 18 -1.85 1.13 12.97
N ASP A 19 -1.59 2.45 13.00
CA ASP A 19 -2.65 3.47 13.04
C ASP A 19 -3.24 3.82 11.65
N THR A 20 -3.44 2.81 10.82
CA THR A 20 -3.95 2.95 9.44
C THR A 20 -5.47 2.87 9.36
N THR A 21 -6.14 2.91 10.52
CA THR A 21 -7.57 2.60 10.71
C THR A 21 -8.50 3.41 9.80
N ALA A 22 -8.14 4.65 9.48
CA ALA A 22 -8.92 5.49 8.56
C ALA A 22 -8.73 5.12 7.07
N GLY A 23 -7.52 4.70 6.66
CA GLY A 23 -7.24 4.27 5.29
C GLY A 23 -7.94 2.95 4.98
N ILE A 24 -7.83 1.98 5.89
CA ILE A 24 -8.45 0.64 5.76
C ILE A 24 -9.99 0.74 5.68
N LEU A 25 -10.60 1.67 6.43
CA LEU A 25 -12.07 1.84 6.44
C LEU A 25 -12.64 2.33 5.11
N TYR A 26 -11.87 3.05 4.30
CA TYR A 26 -12.29 3.56 2.98
C TYR A 26 -11.66 2.81 1.81
N GLY A 27 -11.17 1.59 2.03
CA GLY A 27 -10.59 0.74 0.98
C GLY A 27 -9.18 1.15 0.54
N GLY A 28 -8.47 1.92 1.37
CA GLY A 28 -7.06 2.23 1.19
C GLY A 28 -6.15 1.35 2.04
N HIS A 29 -4.87 1.33 1.70
CA HIS A 29 -3.81 0.63 2.43
C HIS A 29 -2.55 1.49 2.49
N LEU A 30 -1.59 1.11 3.34
CA LEU A 30 -0.27 1.73 3.29
C LEU A 30 0.35 1.55 1.91
N LEU A 31 1.08 2.58 1.48
CA LEU A 31 1.75 2.64 0.18
C LEU A 31 2.54 1.37 -0.12
N THR A 32 2.27 0.79 -1.27
CA THR A 32 3.05 -0.29 -1.85
C THR A 32 3.90 0.23 -3.00
N LEU A 33 5.06 -0.37 -3.24
CA LEU A 33 5.98 0.08 -4.28
C LEU A 33 6.49 -1.13 -5.06
N ASN A 34 6.11 -1.22 -6.32
CA ASN A 34 6.44 -2.34 -7.20
C ASN A 34 7.46 -1.97 -8.28
N SER A 35 7.91 -0.71 -8.33
CA SER A 35 8.92 -0.27 -9.29
C SER A 35 9.74 0.93 -8.83
N ALA A 36 10.91 1.11 -9.47
CA ALA A 36 11.74 2.30 -9.29
C ALA A 36 11.04 3.59 -9.72
N SER A 37 10.15 3.51 -10.72
CA SER A 37 9.37 4.64 -11.20
C SER A 37 8.36 5.11 -10.15
N GLU A 38 7.64 4.18 -9.51
CA GLU A 38 6.72 4.49 -8.40
C GLU A 38 7.47 5.08 -7.20
N ASN A 39 8.60 4.47 -6.82
CA ASN A 39 9.43 4.98 -5.72
C ASN A 39 9.88 6.43 -6.00
N THR A 40 10.31 6.71 -7.23
CA THR A 40 10.75 8.05 -7.66
C THR A 40 9.57 9.03 -7.67
N PHE A 41 8.40 8.61 -8.15
CA PHE A 41 7.19 9.42 -8.14
C PHE A 41 6.80 9.83 -6.72
N VAL A 42 6.78 8.87 -5.79
CA VAL A 42 6.43 9.14 -4.38
C VAL A 42 7.45 10.06 -3.74
N LEU A 43 8.75 9.80 -3.94
CA LEU A 43 9.83 10.64 -3.44
C LEU A 43 9.68 12.10 -3.89
N ASN A 44 9.45 12.32 -5.19
CA ASN A 44 9.32 13.66 -5.77
C ASN A 44 8.02 14.36 -5.35
N THR A 45 6.96 13.60 -5.06
CA THR A 45 5.64 14.15 -4.70
C THR A 45 5.56 14.54 -3.23
N PHE A 46 6.05 13.69 -2.33
CA PHE A 46 5.83 13.85 -0.89
C PHE A 46 7.11 14.19 -0.11
N ASN A 47 8.27 13.70 -0.55
CA ASN A 47 9.58 13.97 0.05
C ASN A 47 9.61 13.89 1.60
N ALA A 48 9.04 12.81 2.16
CA ALA A 48 8.91 12.62 3.60
C ALA A 48 9.36 11.21 4.01
N ASN A 49 9.91 11.08 5.23
CA ASN A 49 10.15 9.77 5.83
C ASN A 49 8.80 9.14 6.17
N SER A 50 8.45 8.07 5.47
CA SER A 50 7.09 7.54 5.47
C SER A 50 7.07 6.03 5.64
N TRP A 51 6.08 5.53 6.38
CA TRP A 51 5.77 4.11 6.39
C TRP A 51 5.38 3.61 5.00
N LEU A 52 5.90 2.44 4.67
CA LEU A 52 5.46 1.62 3.55
C LEU A 52 4.56 0.52 4.08
N GLY A 53 3.79 -0.12 3.19
CA GLY A 53 2.98 -1.30 3.53
C GLY A 53 3.79 -2.60 3.63
N ALA A 54 5.12 -2.53 3.61
CA ALA A 54 5.99 -3.69 3.68
C ALA A 54 6.26 -4.07 5.14
N TYR A 55 6.13 -5.37 5.44
CA TYR A 55 6.37 -5.94 6.75
C TYR A 55 6.98 -7.35 6.62
N GLN A 56 7.70 -7.79 7.64
CA GLN A 56 8.14 -9.17 7.75
C GLN A 56 7.01 -10.05 8.28
N THR A 57 6.72 -11.14 7.57
CA THR A 57 5.70 -12.12 7.99
C THR A 57 6.23 -13.13 9.02
N SER A 58 7.54 -13.21 9.21
CA SER A 58 8.18 -14.14 10.16
C SER A 58 9.55 -13.63 10.61
N LYS A 59 9.76 -13.61 11.94
CA LYS A 59 11.05 -13.27 12.58
C LYS A 59 12.15 -14.31 12.38
N ALA A 60 11.82 -15.49 11.83
CA ALA A 60 12.77 -16.60 11.69
C ALA A 60 13.83 -16.38 10.59
N SER A 61 13.74 -15.32 9.79
CA SER A 61 14.71 -15.02 8.74
C SER A 61 15.15 -13.57 8.70
N GLU A 62 15.20 -12.95 9.87
CA GLU A 62 15.85 -11.66 10.07
C GLU A 62 17.31 -11.66 9.55
N PRO A 63 17.80 -10.54 9.00
CA PRO A 63 17.06 -9.29 8.80
C PRO A 63 16.32 -9.22 7.44
N GLY A 64 16.60 -10.14 6.50
CA GLY A 64 16.24 -9.96 5.08
C GLY A 64 15.10 -10.83 4.54
N GLY A 65 14.62 -11.81 5.30
CA GLY A 65 13.67 -12.80 4.82
C GLY A 65 12.20 -12.41 5.03
N TYR A 66 11.33 -12.98 4.20
CA TYR A 66 9.86 -12.98 4.39
C TYR A 66 9.18 -11.60 4.42
N TRP A 67 9.74 -10.61 3.73
CA TRP A 67 9.05 -9.35 3.44
C TRP A 67 7.84 -9.58 2.53
N ALA A 68 6.72 -8.97 2.88
CA ALA A 68 5.48 -9.00 2.12
C ALA A 68 4.82 -7.62 2.15
N TRP A 69 4.02 -7.34 1.11
CA TRP A 69 3.13 -6.19 1.11
C TRP A 69 1.84 -6.51 1.87
N ILE A 70 1.29 -5.52 2.57
CA ILE A 70 0.01 -5.61 3.27
C ILE A 70 -1.18 -5.94 2.34
N THR A 71 -1.01 -5.69 1.03
CA THR A 71 -1.95 -6.00 -0.05
C THR A 71 -1.91 -7.47 -0.48
N GLY A 72 -0.86 -8.21 -0.11
CA GLY A 72 -0.61 -9.59 -0.55
C GLY A 72 -0.05 -9.72 -1.97
N GLU A 73 0.27 -8.61 -2.64
CA GLU A 73 0.97 -8.67 -3.92
C GLU A 73 2.43 -9.14 -3.78
N ALA A 74 3.05 -9.50 -4.90
CA ALA A 74 4.40 -10.04 -4.90
C ALA A 74 5.43 -8.99 -4.45
N PHE A 75 6.24 -9.33 -3.46
CA PHE A 75 7.37 -8.50 -3.02
C PHE A 75 8.56 -8.68 -3.98
N SER A 76 8.46 -8.12 -5.20
CA SER A 76 9.48 -8.29 -6.26
C SER A 76 10.40 -7.09 -6.46
N TYR A 77 10.06 -5.95 -5.86
CA TYR A 77 10.85 -4.73 -5.91
C TYR A 77 11.21 -4.30 -4.50
N SER A 78 12.46 -3.85 -4.32
CA SER A 78 12.90 -3.21 -3.11
C SER A 78 13.92 -2.13 -3.41
N ASN A 79 13.84 -1.02 -2.68
CA ASN A 79 14.84 0.03 -2.72
C ASN A 79 15.62 0.11 -1.40
N TRP A 80 15.92 -1.04 -0.79
CA TRP A 80 16.69 -1.10 0.45
C TRP A 80 17.97 -0.27 0.34
N ARG A 81 18.21 0.56 1.36
CA ARG A 81 19.49 1.24 1.49
C ARG A 81 20.59 0.20 1.66
N SER A 82 21.80 0.53 1.22
CA SER A 82 22.95 -0.36 1.41
C SER A 82 23.12 -0.72 2.89
N GLY A 83 23.06 -2.00 3.20
CA GLY A 83 23.14 -2.53 4.57
C GLY A 83 21.78 -2.86 5.18
N GLU A 84 20.68 -2.42 4.56
CA GLU A 84 19.32 -2.72 5.00
C GLU A 84 18.71 -3.91 4.23
N PRO A 85 17.70 -4.57 4.81
CA PRO A 85 17.28 -4.45 6.21
C PRO A 85 18.35 -4.99 7.18
N ASN A 86 18.47 -4.41 8.37
CA ASN A 86 19.54 -4.73 9.32
C ASN A 86 19.07 -5.20 10.70
N ASN A 87 17.79 -5.06 11.02
CA ASN A 87 17.18 -5.39 12.29
C ASN A 87 17.94 -4.82 13.50
N SER A 88 18.27 -3.53 13.45
CA SER A 88 19.10 -2.82 14.41
C SER A 88 18.47 -2.85 15.80
N GLY A 89 19.14 -3.54 16.73
CA GLY A 89 18.66 -3.70 18.10
C GLY A 89 17.52 -4.72 18.25
N GLY A 90 17.07 -5.34 17.15
CA GLY A 90 16.00 -6.33 17.11
C GLY A 90 14.59 -5.73 17.07
N GLY A 91 13.69 -6.38 16.33
CA GLY A 91 12.27 -6.03 16.25
C GLY A 91 11.93 -4.96 15.21
N GLU A 92 12.76 -4.80 14.17
CA GLU A 92 12.48 -3.92 13.04
C GLU A 92 11.71 -4.66 11.94
N ASP A 93 10.43 -4.92 12.21
CA ASP A 93 9.61 -5.80 11.38
C ASP A 93 8.83 -5.06 10.26
N VAL A 94 9.00 -3.74 10.09
CA VAL A 94 8.25 -2.91 9.11
C VAL A 94 9.15 -1.94 8.37
N ALA A 95 8.81 -1.62 7.12
CA ALA A 95 9.65 -0.76 6.28
C ALA A 95 9.22 0.71 6.30
N GLU A 96 10.21 1.60 6.36
CA GLU A 96 10.07 3.01 6.02
C GLU A 96 10.78 3.33 4.70
N MET A 97 10.29 4.34 3.99
CA MET A 97 11.01 5.03 2.92
C MET A 97 11.56 6.34 3.47
N TYR A 98 12.85 6.60 3.27
CA TYR A 98 13.43 7.90 3.59
C TYR A 98 13.08 8.98 2.56
N ASN A 99 13.17 10.25 2.97
CA ASN A 99 13.08 11.39 2.07
C ASN A 99 14.32 11.51 1.15
N SER A 100 14.43 12.66 0.45
CA SER A 100 15.54 12.97 -0.46
C SER A 100 16.93 12.87 0.16
N THR A 101 17.09 12.96 1.48
CA THR A 101 18.38 12.76 2.17
C THR A 101 19.02 11.41 1.84
N TYR A 102 18.19 10.37 1.68
CA TYR A 102 18.63 9.02 1.26
C TYR A 102 17.97 8.60 -0.05
N SER A 103 17.61 9.55 -0.92
CA SER A 103 17.09 9.27 -2.27
C SER A 103 15.92 8.28 -2.31
N GLY A 104 15.03 8.29 -1.32
CA GLY A 104 13.89 7.36 -1.31
C GLY A 104 14.26 5.92 -0.98
N GLN A 105 15.46 5.65 -0.46
CA GLN A 105 15.87 4.31 -0.05
C GLN A 105 15.18 3.88 1.24
N TRP A 106 15.06 2.57 1.42
CA TRP A 106 14.27 1.96 2.48
C TRP A 106 15.13 1.51 3.64
N ASN A 107 14.51 1.51 4.82
CA ASN A 107 15.06 1.03 6.08
C ASN A 107 13.99 0.21 6.80
N ASP A 108 14.36 -0.86 7.47
CA ASP A 108 13.49 -1.52 8.43
C ASP A 108 13.53 -0.76 9.76
N LEU A 109 12.38 -0.66 10.43
CA LEU A 109 12.28 0.06 11.69
C LEU A 109 11.24 -0.58 12.60
N GLY A 110 11.39 -0.42 13.91
CA GLY A 110 10.36 -0.86 14.86
C GLY A 110 9.02 -0.15 14.64
N ALA A 111 7.93 -0.91 14.62
CA ALA A 111 6.57 -0.43 14.27
C ALA A 111 6.00 0.67 15.20
N THR A 112 6.56 0.83 16.40
CA THR A 112 6.18 1.85 17.38
C THR A 112 6.84 3.21 17.15
N ASN A 113 7.76 3.31 16.19
CA ASN A 113 8.38 4.59 15.84
C ASN A 113 7.37 5.54 15.20
N GLY A 114 7.57 6.85 15.40
CA GLY A 114 6.77 7.85 14.70
C GLY A 114 7.27 8.06 13.27
N ARG A 115 6.40 7.85 12.28
CA ARG A 115 6.62 8.25 10.87
C ARG A 115 5.34 8.77 10.25
N SER A 116 5.51 9.59 9.20
CA SER A 116 4.38 9.91 8.31
C SER A 116 3.93 8.65 7.57
N TYR A 117 2.77 8.68 6.95
CA TYR A 117 2.30 7.59 6.11
C TYR A 117 1.61 8.14 4.86
N ILE A 118 1.63 7.34 3.81
CA ILE A 118 0.93 7.61 2.56
C ILE A 118 -0.06 6.46 2.40
N ILE A 119 -1.33 6.81 2.20
CA ILE A 119 -2.39 5.84 1.94
C ILE A 119 -2.62 5.78 0.43
N GLU A 120 -2.45 4.59 -0.12
CA GLU A 120 -2.81 4.26 -1.48
C GLU A 120 -4.25 3.75 -1.51
N TYR A 121 -5.04 4.27 -2.45
CA TYR A 121 -6.40 3.80 -2.71
C TYR A 121 -6.41 3.09 -4.05
N GLY A 122 -6.76 1.81 -4.04
CA GLY A 122 -7.06 1.08 -5.26
C GLY A 122 -8.35 1.63 -5.88
N ILE A 123 -8.41 1.66 -7.21
CA ILE A 123 -9.71 1.83 -7.89
C ILE A 123 -10.49 0.55 -7.65
N ILE A 124 -11.34 0.53 -6.63
CA ILE A 124 -12.51 -0.35 -6.66
C ILE A 124 -13.39 0.27 -7.73
N ILE A 125 -13.27 -0.21 -8.97
CA ILE A 125 -14.33 0.00 -9.95
C ILE A 125 -15.54 -0.72 -9.36
N SER A 126 -16.31 0.00 -8.55
CA SER A 126 -17.72 -0.31 -8.38
C SER A 126 -18.30 -0.11 -9.77
N VAL A 127 -18.23 -1.17 -10.58
CA VAL A 127 -19.06 -1.26 -11.76
C VAL A 127 -20.46 -1.04 -11.21
N PRO A 128 -21.14 0.07 -11.54
CA PRO A 128 -22.48 0.27 -11.03
C PRO A 128 -23.26 -0.96 -11.49
N GLU A 129 -23.95 -1.58 -10.55
CA GLU A 129 -24.65 -2.85 -10.71
C GLU A 129 -25.50 -3.00 -12.00
N PRO A 130 -25.93 -1.96 -12.75
CA PRO A 130 -26.56 -2.18 -14.05
C PRO A 130 -25.73 -2.96 -15.08
N ALA A 131 -24.39 -2.86 -15.09
CA ALA A 131 -23.58 -3.52 -16.13
C ALA A 131 -23.34 -5.02 -15.86
N THR A 132 -23.29 -5.45 -14.59
CA THR A 132 -23.17 -6.87 -14.22
C THR A 132 -24.44 -7.64 -14.58
N PHE A 133 -25.62 -7.05 -14.30
CA PHE A 133 -26.90 -7.63 -14.74
C PHE A 133 -27.03 -7.66 -16.26
N ALA A 134 -26.54 -6.65 -16.98
CA ALA A 134 -26.58 -6.65 -18.44
C ALA A 134 -25.73 -7.78 -19.03
N MET A 135 -24.54 -8.04 -18.49
CA MET A 135 -23.68 -9.14 -18.93
C MET A 135 -24.29 -10.51 -18.59
N ALA A 136 -24.84 -10.69 -17.39
CA ALA A 136 -25.54 -11.92 -17.03
C ALA A 136 -26.80 -12.17 -17.88
N ALA A 137 -27.57 -11.12 -18.20
CA ALA A 137 -28.74 -11.20 -19.06
C ALA A 137 -28.38 -11.55 -20.51
N LEU A 138 -27.31 -10.97 -21.06
CA LEU A 138 -26.82 -11.30 -22.40
C LEU A 138 -26.41 -12.78 -22.52
N ILE A 139 -25.75 -13.33 -21.49
CA ILE A 139 -25.34 -14.74 -21.45
C ILE A 139 -26.57 -15.66 -21.42
N LEU A 140 -27.60 -15.35 -20.61
CA LEU A 140 -28.83 -16.15 -20.53
C LEU A 140 -29.62 -16.13 -21.85
N VAL A 141 -29.71 -14.98 -22.52
CA VAL A 141 -30.39 -14.85 -23.82
C VAL A 141 -29.65 -15.66 -24.90
N ALA A 142 -28.32 -15.59 -24.94
CA ALA A 142 -27.51 -16.36 -25.90
C ALA A 142 -27.69 -17.88 -25.71
N VAL A 143 -27.72 -18.37 -24.46
CA VAL A 143 -27.95 -19.79 -24.16
C VAL A 143 -29.38 -20.22 -24.52
N ALA A 144 -30.38 -19.39 -24.27
CA ALA A 144 -31.77 -19.68 -24.62
C ALA A 144 -32.01 -19.72 -26.14
N LEU A 145 -31.34 -18.85 -26.90
CA LEU A 145 -31.40 -18.84 -28.37
C LEU A 145 -30.61 -20.01 -28.98
N GLY A 146 -29.48 -20.39 -28.39
CA GLY A 146 -28.68 -21.53 -28.84
C GLY A 146 -29.36 -22.90 -28.66
N LYS A 147 -30.29 -23.03 -27.70
CA LYS A 147 -31.05 -24.28 -27.46
C LYS A 147 -32.29 -24.45 -28.35
N ARG A 148 -32.73 -23.40 -29.05
CA ARG A 148 -33.95 -23.44 -29.89
C ARG A 148 -33.73 -23.87 -31.35
N ASN A 149 -32.48 -24.01 -31.78
CA ASN A 149 -32.11 -24.34 -33.17
C ASN A 149 -31.51 -25.76 -33.33
N ARG A 150 -31.97 -26.76 -32.57
CA ARG A 150 -31.65 -28.18 -32.78
C ARG A 150 -32.89 -29.04 -32.74
#